data_AF-A0A1C6WV53-F1
#
_entry.id   AF-A0A1C6WV53-F1
#
_cell.length_a   1.000
_cell.length_b   1.000
_cell.length_c   1.000
_cell.angle_alpha   90.00
_cell.angle_beta   90.00
_cell.angle_gamma   90.00
#
_symmetry.space_group_name_H-M   'P 1'
#
loop_
_entity.id
_entity.type
_entity.pdbx_description
1 polymer ?
#
loop_
_entity_poly.entity_id
_entity_poly.type
_entity_poly.pdbx_seq_one_letter_code
_entity_poly.pdbx_strand_id
1 'polypeptide(L)'
;MNKFYIKNVFFLLSIFVYVNNKTLASELAPGKDTSPKLTCHYPADNSEEIYAKNTHLLCINPEETKNADELMNEAITHLKYHATSIDGYELCVKYPNNNTLYYKKKHGNNTYIEKNHFKIYSSGMYNGVISRLWDPDRPNFYNNGYVKSI
;
A
#
# COMPACT_ATOMS: atom_id res chain seq x y z
N MET A 1 -11.31 7.44 -26.64
CA MET A 1 -10.36 6.31 -26.48
C MET A 1 -11.14 5.05 -26.16
N ASN A 2 -11.02 4.01 -27.00
CA ASN A 2 -11.81 2.79 -26.88
C ASN A 2 -11.37 1.96 -25.65
N LYS A 3 -12.26 1.79 -24.68
CA LYS A 3 -12.00 1.13 -23.38
C LYS A 3 -11.52 -0.32 -23.55
N PHE A 4 -11.86 -0.95 -24.68
CA PHE A 4 -11.38 -2.28 -25.06
C PHE A 4 -9.88 -2.32 -25.38
N TYR A 5 -9.32 -1.25 -25.92
CA TYR A 5 -7.92 -1.24 -26.37
C TYR A 5 -6.95 -1.29 -25.19
N ILE A 6 -7.29 -0.58 -24.09
CA ILE A 6 -6.46 -0.50 -22.88
C ILE A 6 -6.30 -1.88 -22.22
N LYS A 7 -7.38 -2.68 -22.16
CA LYS A 7 -7.36 -4.02 -21.56
C LYS A 7 -6.47 -5.00 -22.35
N ASN A 8 -6.47 -4.89 -23.68
CA ASN A 8 -5.62 -5.71 -24.54
C ASN A 8 -4.13 -5.37 -24.40
N VAL A 9 -3.79 -4.10 -24.21
CA VAL A 9 -2.38 -3.67 -24.03
C VAL A 9 -1.78 -4.22 -22.74
N PHE A 10 -2.52 -4.19 -21.62
CA PHE A 10 -2.02 -4.73 -20.35
C PHE A 10 -1.85 -6.25 -20.37
N PHE A 11 -2.71 -6.97 -21.09
CA PHE A 11 -2.61 -8.43 -21.25
C PHE A 11 -1.39 -8.82 -22.10
N LEU A 12 -1.07 -8.06 -23.14
CA LEU A 12 0.14 -8.31 -23.95
C LEU A 12 1.42 -8.00 -23.17
N LEU A 13 1.41 -6.94 -22.35
CA LEU A 13 2.54 -6.57 -21.48
C LEU A 13 2.88 -7.66 -20.45
N SER A 14 1.88 -8.31 -19.85
CA SER A 14 2.13 -9.38 -18.86
C SER A 14 2.78 -10.62 -19.50
N ILE A 15 2.41 -10.97 -20.73
CA ILE A 15 3.04 -12.08 -21.49
C ILE A 15 4.50 -11.77 -21.79
N PHE A 16 4.83 -10.54 -22.22
CA PHE A 16 6.22 -10.15 -22.50
C PHE A 16 7.11 -10.17 -21.25
N VAL A 17 6.59 -9.72 -20.10
CA VAL A 17 7.32 -9.81 -18.81
C VAL A 17 7.52 -11.26 -18.39
N TYR A 18 6.52 -12.13 -18.61
CA TYR A 18 6.60 -13.55 -18.29
C TYR A 18 7.55 -14.34 -19.21
N VAL A 19 7.71 -13.96 -20.47
CA VAL A 19 8.66 -14.65 -21.37
C VAL A 19 10.09 -14.17 -21.12
N ASN A 20 10.30 -12.89 -20.81
CA ASN A 20 11.63 -12.33 -20.51
C ASN A 20 12.21 -12.80 -19.17
N ASN A 21 11.38 -13.23 -18.21
CA ASN A 21 11.89 -13.77 -16.94
C ASN A 21 12.34 -15.24 -17.05
N LYS A 22 12.04 -15.92 -18.17
CA LYS A 22 12.27 -17.36 -18.36
C LYS A 22 13.64 -17.68 -18.99
N THR A 23 14.42 -16.67 -19.41
CA THR A 23 15.71 -16.87 -20.09
C THR A 23 16.95 -16.75 -19.20
N LEU A 24 16.81 -16.67 -17.87
CA LEU A 24 17.94 -16.59 -16.92
C LEU A 24 17.92 -17.68 -15.83
N ALA A 25 17.64 -18.92 -16.22
CA ALA A 25 17.87 -20.09 -15.36
C ALA A 25 18.81 -21.07 -16.07
N SER A 26 20.07 -20.66 -16.25
CA SER A 26 21.18 -21.61 -16.38
C SER A 26 21.40 -22.24 -15.01
N GLU A 27 21.35 -23.56 -14.96
CA GLU A 27 21.50 -24.39 -13.76
C GLU A 27 22.70 -23.98 -12.91
N LEU A 28 22.46 -23.74 -11.62
CA LEU A 28 23.45 -23.90 -10.57
C LEU A 28 23.04 -25.11 -9.73
N ALA A 29 23.97 -26.05 -9.60
CA ALA A 29 23.81 -27.34 -8.95
C ALA A 29 23.22 -27.24 -7.53
N PRO A 30 22.49 -28.27 -7.05
CA PRO A 30 21.82 -28.23 -5.76
C PRO A 30 22.83 -28.43 -4.62
N GLY A 31 23.42 -27.34 -4.13
CA GLY A 31 24.04 -27.31 -2.81
C GLY A 31 22.95 -27.46 -1.75
N LYS A 32 23.09 -28.47 -0.87
CA LYS A 32 22.23 -28.62 0.32
C LYS A 32 22.52 -27.49 1.31
N ASP A 33 21.95 -26.32 1.04
CA ASP A 33 21.80 -25.30 2.07
C ASP A 33 20.36 -25.40 2.58
N THR A 34 20.22 -25.92 3.80
CA THR A 34 18.99 -25.84 4.56
C THR A 34 18.68 -24.37 4.77
N SER A 35 17.87 -23.81 3.86
CA SER A 35 17.33 -22.46 4.00
C SER A 35 16.67 -22.38 5.37
N PRO A 36 17.05 -21.44 6.25
CA PRO A 36 16.37 -21.31 7.53
C PRO A 36 14.91 -20.99 7.20
N LYS A 37 14.02 -21.89 7.62
CA LYS A 37 12.57 -21.67 7.59
C LYS A 37 12.32 -20.44 8.46
N LEU A 38 12.30 -19.26 7.85
CA LEU A 38 11.88 -18.02 8.48
C LEU A 38 10.39 -18.17 8.73
N THR A 39 10.07 -18.69 9.92
CA THR A 39 8.71 -18.75 10.45
C THR A 39 8.30 -17.34 10.88
N CYS A 40 8.23 -16.41 9.93
CA CYS A 40 7.41 -15.23 10.10
C CYS A 40 5.97 -15.66 9.79
N HIS A 41 5.27 -16.18 10.81
CA HIS A 41 3.82 -16.32 10.78
C HIS A 41 3.19 -14.92 10.79
N TYR A 42 3.32 -14.19 9.69
CA TYR A 42 2.32 -13.20 9.35
C TYR A 42 1.17 -13.98 8.73
N PRO A 43 -0.08 -13.84 9.20
CA PRO A 43 -1.22 -14.41 8.51
C PRO A 43 -1.18 -13.88 7.08
N ALA A 44 -0.99 -14.80 6.14
CA ALA A 44 -1.15 -14.51 4.72
C ALA A 44 -2.53 -13.88 4.50
N ASP A 45 -2.58 -12.85 3.65
CA ASP A 45 -3.76 -12.35 2.92
C ASP A 45 -5.14 -12.68 3.53
N ASN A 46 -5.43 -12.15 4.72
CA ASN A 46 -6.77 -12.20 5.31
C ASN A 46 -7.68 -11.07 4.79
N SER A 47 -7.25 -10.31 3.78
CA SER A 47 -8.03 -9.19 3.24
C SER A 47 -9.35 -9.66 2.65
N GLU A 48 -9.37 -10.80 1.95
CA GLU A 48 -10.58 -11.43 1.43
C GLU A 48 -11.50 -11.90 2.56
N GLU A 49 -10.96 -12.49 3.62
CA GLU A 49 -11.72 -12.91 4.79
C GLU A 49 -12.32 -11.72 5.56
N ILE A 50 -11.53 -10.65 5.74
CA ILE A 50 -11.98 -9.39 6.34
C ILE A 50 -13.08 -8.77 5.47
N TYR A 51 -12.90 -8.71 4.16
CA TYR A 51 -13.90 -8.21 3.23
C TYR A 51 -15.20 -9.03 3.32
N ALA A 52 -15.11 -10.36 3.24
CA ALA A 52 -16.25 -11.26 3.34
C ALA A 52 -17.06 -11.04 4.63
N LYS A 53 -16.38 -10.92 5.78
CA LYS A 53 -17.01 -10.64 7.08
C LYS A 53 -17.71 -9.28 7.11
N ASN A 54 -17.17 -8.28 6.43
CA ASN A 54 -17.68 -6.91 6.43
C ASN A 54 -18.61 -6.57 5.27
N THR A 55 -18.95 -7.53 4.40
CA THR A 55 -19.87 -7.32 3.25
C THR A 55 -21.22 -6.72 3.66
N HIS A 56 -21.70 -7.03 4.86
CA HIS A 56 -22.93 -6.48 5.41
C HIS A 56 -22.89 -4.96 5.68
N LEU A 57 -21.70 -4.36 5.74
CA LEU A 57 -21.48 -2.91 5.90
C LEU A 57 -21.43 -2.16 4.56
N LEU A 58 -21.51 -2.87 3.43
CA LEU A 58 -21.46 -2.22 2.12
C LEU A 58 -22.71 -1.36 1.91
N CYS A 59 -22.48 -0.13 1.45
CA CYS A 59 -23.56 0.77 1.07
C CYS A 59 -24.33 0.17 -0.13
N ILE A 60 -25.65 0.05 0.01
CA ILE A 60 -26.54 -0.43 -1.05
C ILE A 60 -27.12 0.72 -1.89
N ASN A 61 -26.93 1.97 -1.46
CA ASN A 61 -27.41 3.13 -2.20
C ASN A 61 -26.46 3.43 -3.37
N PRO A 62 -26.93 3.34 -4.63
CA PRO A 62 -26.08 3.55 -5.79
C PRO A 62 -25.59 5.01 -5.92
N GLU A 63 -26.38 5.99 -5.46
CA GLU A 63 -25.98 7.40 -5.50
C GLU A 63 -24.86 7.68 -4.50
N GLU A 64 -24.99 7.19 -3.27
CA GLU A 64 -23.95 7.30 -2.25
C GLU A 64 -22.67 6.58 -2.68
N THR A 65 -22.79 5.38 -3.25
CA THR A 65 -21.65 4.64 -3.81
C THR A 65 -20.91 5.43 -4.89
N LYS A 66 -21.65 6.08 -5.79
CA LYS A 66 -21.06 6.92 -6.84
C LYS A 66 -20.33 8.13 -6.25
N ASN A 67 -20.95 8.82 -5.28
CA ASN A 67 -20.34 9.99 -4.63
C ASN A 67 -19.08 9.59 -3.85
N ALA A 68 -19.11 8.44 -3.16
CA ALA A 68 -17.95 7.90 -2.46
C ALA A 68 -16.80 7.53 -3.42
N ASP A 69 -17.10 6.96 -4.58
CA ASP A 69 -16.11 6.65 -5.62
C ASP A 69 -15.47 7.94 -6.18
N GLU A 70 -16.27 8.94 -6.50
CA GLU A 70 -15.77 10.25 -6.97
C GLU A 70 -14.85 10.91 -5.93
N LEU A 71 -15.28 10.95 -4.65
CA LEU A 71 -14.49 11.50 -3.55
C LEU A 71 -13.18 10.73 -3.34
N MET A 72 -13.21 9.39 -3.40
CA MET A 72 -12.02 8.56 -3.22
C MET A 72 -11.02 8.75 -4.37
N ASN A 73 -11.51 8.91 -5.60
CA ASN A 73 -10.66 9.19 -6.76
C ASN A 73 -9.94 10.55 -6.63
N GLU A 74 -10.62 11.57 -6.11
CA GLU A 74 -10.00 12.86 -5.77
C GLU A 74 -8.95 12.68 -4.67
N ALA A 75 -9.28 11.98 -3.59
CA ALA A 75 -8.37 11.70 -2.49
C ALA A 75 -7.09 10.96 -2.94
N ILE A 76 -7.23 9.94 -3.80
CA ILE A 76 -6.10 9.18 -4.37
C ILE A 76 -5.20 10.11 -5.20
N THR A 77 -5.79 11.04 -5.95
CA THR A 77 -5.04 12.00 -6.77
C THR A 77 -4.18 12.90 -5.89
N HIS A 78 -4.74 13.46 -4.82
CA HIS A 78 -3.98 14.24 -3.85
C HIS A 78 -2.92 13.41 -3.12
N LEU A 79 -3.25 12.18 -2.71
CA LEU A 79 -2.29 11.30 -2.04
C LEU A 79 -1.06 11.03 -2.93
N LYS A 80 -1.27 10.73 -4.22
CA LYS A 80 -0.18 10.54 -5.19
C LYS A 80 0.69 11.78 -5.35
N TYR A 81 0.07 12.96 -5.44
CA TYR A 81 0.79 14.22 -5.52
C TYR A 81 1.67 14.43 -4.26
N HIS A 82 1.10 14.30 -3.07
CA HIS A 82 1.83 14.52 -1.81
C HIS A 82 2.89 13.45 -1.53
N ALA A 83 2.65 12.20 -1.94
CA ALA A 83 3.61 11.12 -1.81
C ALA A 83 4.87 11.34 -2.66
N THR A 84 4.72 11.87 -3.87
CA THR A 84 5.85 12.09 -4.81
C THR A 84 6.48 13.47 -4.70
N SER A 85 5.74 14.48 -4.21
CA SER A 85 6.24 15.84 -4.07
C SER A 85 7.22 15.99 -2.91
N ILE A 86 8.27 16.78 -3.14
CA ILE A 86 9.17 17.32 -2.12
C ILE A 86 8.92 18.82 -1.87
N ASP A 87 8.10 19.44 -2.72
CA ASP A 87 7.89 20.88 -2.72
C ASP A 87 7.09 21.35 -1.50
N GLY A 88 7.64 22.33 -0.79
CA GLY A 88 7.07 22.91 0.44
C GLY A 88 7.07 21.97 1.65
N TYR A 89 7.71 20.81 1.57
CA TYR A 89 7.87 19.90 2.71
C TYR A 89 9.18 20.17 3.46
N GLU A 90 9.06 20.43 4.75
CA GLU A 90 10.18 20.64 5.66
C GLU A 90 10.43 19.38 6.49
N LEU A 91 11.69 18.93 6.54
CA LEU A 91 12.10 17.82 7.42
C LEU A 91 12.05 18.28 8.87
N CYS A 92 11.26 17.59 9.70
CA CYS A 92 11.07 17.91 11.10
C CYS A 92 11.87 17.01 12.02
N VAL A 93 11.82 15.69 11.76
CA VAL A 93 12.44 14.69 12.64
C VAL A 93 13.08 13.59 11.79
N LYS A 94 14.26 13.15 12.24
CA LYS A 94 14.98 12.00 11.70
C LYS A 94 15.30 11.04 12.84
N TYR A 95 14.77 9.83 12.75
CA TYR A 95 15.12 8.75 13.67
C TYR A 95 16.12 7.81 13.00
N PRO A 96 17.43 7.90 13.35
CA PRO A 96 18.49 7.18 12.66
C PRO A 96 18.35 5.66 12.77
N ASN A 97 17.90 5.15 13.92
CA ASN A 97 17.84 3.71 14.20
C ASN A 97 16.88 2.95 13.26
N ASN A 98 15.78 3.59 12.83
CA ASN A 98 14.74 2.97 12.01
C ASN A 98 14.65 3.60 10.61
N ASN A 99 15.63 4.44 10.25
CA ASN A 99 15.68 5.23 9.02
C ASN A 99 14.35 5.91 8.67
N THR A 100 13.70 6.47 9.70
CA THR A 100 12.38 7.09 9.57
C THR A 100 12.52 8.61 9.50
N LEU A 101 11.84 9.21 8.53
CA LEU A 101 11.86 10.65 8.27
C LEU A 101 10.45 11.22 8.34
N TYR A 102 10.29 12.30 9.10
CA TYR A 102 9.04 13.01 9.30
C TYR A 102 9.11 14.38 8.65
N TYR A 103 8.13 14.70 7.82
CA TYR A 103 8.04 15.96 7.10
C TYR A 103 6.69 16.64 7.36
N LYS A 104 6.67 17.97 7.31
CA LYS A 104 5.44 18.75 7.32
C LYS A 104 5.43 19.77 6.19
N LYS A 105 4.24 20.06 5.66
CA LYS A 105 4.01 21.16 4.72
C LYS A 105 2.86 22.00 5.24
N LYS A 106 3.04 23.32 5.33
CA LYS A 106 1.93 24.22 5.64
C LYS A 106 0.97 24.25 4.45
N HIS A 107 -0.32 24.07 4.71
CA HIS A 107 -1.38 24.13 3.71
C HIS A 107 -2.46 25.10 4.19
N GLY A 108 -2.60 26.24 3.52
CA GLY A 108 -3.46 27.33 4.00
C GLY A 108 -2.97 27.93 5.32
N ASN A 109 -3.90 28.50 6.09
CA ASN A 109 -3.54 29.27 7.29
C ASN A 109 -3.24 28.37 8.51
N ASN A 110 -4.09 27.36 8.75
CA ASN A 110 -4.09 26.59 10.00
C ASN A 110 -4.01 25.07 9.80
N THR A 111 -3.60 24.60 8.62
CA THR A 111 -3.49 23.16 8.33
C THR A 111 -2.06 22.81 7.97
N TYR A 112 -1.63 21.65 8.44
CA TYR A 112 -0.35 21.05 8.05
C TYR A 112 -0.60 19.68 7.45
N ILE A 113 0.13 19.38 6.38
CA ILE A 113 0.17 18.07 5.77
C ILE A 113 1.41 17.37 6.30
N GLU A 114 1.21 16.27 7.00
CA GLU A 114 2.29 15.42 7.49
C GLU A 114 2.63 14.35 6.46
N LYS A 115 3.92 14.05 6.32
CA LYS A 115 4.43 13.02 5.43
C LYS A 115 5.52 12.24 6.14
N ASN A 116 5.34 10.93 6.21
CA ASN A 116 6.24 10.04 6.92
C ASN A 116 6.83 9.00 5.99
N HIS A 117 8.15 8.88 6.00
CA HIS A 117 8.88 7.90 5.22
C HIS A 117 9.48 6.88 6.17
N PHE A 118 8.98 5.64 6.08
CA PHE A 118 9.48 4.49 6.83
C PHE A 118 10.18 3.52 5.87
N LYS A 119 11.35 3.01 6.26
CA LYS A 119 11.93 1.85 5.59
C LYS A 119 11.55 0.56 6.31
N ILE A 120 11.01 -0.38 5.54
CA ILE A 120 10.71 -1.73 5.99
C ILE A 120 11.72 -2.65 5.30
N TYR A 121 12.60 -3.26 6.10
CA TYR A 121 13.76 -3.99 5.61
C TYR A 121 13.48 -5.45 5.22
N SER A 122 12.28 -5.96 5.48
CA SER A 122 11.91 -7.33 5.16
C SER A 122 11.17 -7.40 3.83
N SER A 123 11.76 -8.11 2.86
CA SER A 123 11.27 -8.24 1.48
C SER A 123 9.94 -8.99 1.33
N GLY A 124 9.45 -9.65 2.38
CA GLY A 124 8.17 -10.37 2.39
C GLY A 124 7.04 -9.67 3.15
N MET A 125 7.25 -8.43 3.62
CA MET A 125 6.28 -7.78 4.53
C MET A 125 5.26 -6.87 3.85
N TYR A 126 5.30 -6.70 2.51
CA TYR A 126 4.38 -5.78 1.83
C TYR A 126 2.90 -6.11 2.12
N ASN A 127 2.45 -7.34 1.83
CA ASN A 127 1.07 -7.74 2.12
C ASN A 127 0.76 -7.64 3.62
N GLY A 128 1.68 -8.08 4.48
CA GLY A 128 1.48 -8.00 5.94
C GLY A 128 1.31 -6.57 6.48
N VAL A 129 2.00 -5.60 5.88
CA VAL A 129 1.86 -4.17 6.21
C VAL A 129 0.53 -3.63 5.72
N ILE A 130 0.15 -3.94 4.48
CA ILE A 130 -1.14 -3.53 3.91
C ILE A 130 -2.30 -4.10 4.74
N SER A 131 -2.28 -5.39 5.06
CA SER A 131 -3.31 -6.03 5.88
C SER A 131 -3.42 -5.40 7.27
N ARG A 132 -2.30 -4.99 7.87
CA ARG A 132 -2.31 -4.32 9.18
C ARG A 132 -2.84 -2.88 9.12
N LEU A 133 -2.66 -2.18 8.01
CA LEU A 133 -3.22 -0.85 7.81
C LEU A 133 -4.72 -0.90 7.48
N TRP A 134 -5.17 -1.98 6.84
CA TRP A 134 -6.57 -2.18 6.45
C TRP A 134 -7.45 -2.70 7.58
N ASP A 135 -6.90 -3.51 8.48
CA ASP A 135 -7.63 -4.13 9.59
C ASP A 135 -7.90 -3.12 10.72
N PRO A 136 -9.15 -2.66 10.92
CA PRO A 136 -9.47 -1.66 11.94
C PRO A 136 -9.36 -2.20 13.37
N ASP A 137 -9.43 -3.53 13.55
CA ASP A 137 -9.33 -4.19 14.86
C ASP A 137 -7.86 -4.38 15.28
N ARG A 138 -6.91 -4.12 14.37
CA ARG A 138 -5.48 -4.22 14.68
C ARG A 138 -4.91 -2.88 15.12
N PRO A 139 -4.02 -2.88 16.13
CA PRO A 139 -3.26 -1.69 16.48
C PRO A 139 -2.46 -1.21 15.27
N ASN A 140 -2.81 0.00 14.81
CA ASN A 140 -2.07 0.68 13.76
C ASN A 140 -0.73 1.11 14.35
N PHE A 141 0.36 0.51 13.86
CA PHE A 141 1.72 0.80 14.31
C PHE A 141 2.18 2.23 13.93
N TYR A 142 1.45 2.89 13.04
CA TYR A 142 1.70 4.25 12.59
C TYR A 142 0.86 5.29 13.34
N ASN A 143 -0.35 4.93 13.78
CA ASN A 143 -1.25 5.84 14.47
C ASN A 143 -1.75 5.24 15.79
N ASN A 144 -1.13 5.65 16.90
CA ASN A 144 -1.59 5.32 18.25
C ASN A 144 -2.74 6.22 18.72
N GLY A 145 -3.16 7.19 17.89
CA GLY A 145 -4.33 8.01 18.14
C GLY A 145 -5.60 7.24 17.84
N TYR A 146 -6.59 7.36 18.72
CA TYR A 146 -7.93 6.84 18.45
C TYR A 146 -8.58 7.68 17.34
N VAL A 147 -8.67 7.12 16.14
CA VAL A 147 -9.63 7.62 15.14
C VAL A 147 -10.97 7.01 15.54
N LYS A 148 -11.87 7.84 16.07
CA LYS A 148 -13.24 7.42 16.32
C LYS A 148 -13.91 7.26 14.96
N SER A 149 -14.00 6.02 14.47
CA SER A 149 -14.86 5.67 13.35
C SER A 149 -16.29 6.06 13.74
N ILE A 150 -16.96 6.82 12.88
CA ILE A 150 -18.37 7.21 13.05
C ILE A 150 -19.25 6.01 12.68
#